data_AF-A0AAV4JW64-F1
#
_entry.id   AF-A0AAV4JW64-F1
#
_cell.length_a   1.000
_cell.length_b   1.000
_cell.length_c   1.000
_cell.angle_alpha   90.00
_cell.angle_beta   90.00
_cell.angle_gamma   90.00
#
_symmetry.space_group_name_H-M   'P 1'
#
loop_
_entity.id
_entity.type
_entity.pdbx_description
1 polymer ?
#
loop_
_entity_poly.entity_id
_entity_poly.type
_entity_poly.pdbx_seq_one_letter_code
_entity_poly.pdbx_strand_id
1 'polypeptide(L)'
;MWCVPNKLMTLGRNRGIIVTYFVLSSQEQAKIAKLGLEMKLITTETDAEADKWEEPDNAVVKRAKNMSSMAFSMYLFTRGEGPLRTTQHLFVQAHFFAQEGSKLYSTIQHFAQRVSLFGPGPVRRNEISFMARCKEVLL
;
A
#
# COMPACT_ATOMS: atom_id res chain seq x y z
N MET A 1 -5.36 23.77 1.73
CA MET A 1 -6.49 23.04 2.31
C MET A 1 -5.91 21.79 2.95
N TRP A 2 -5.97 21.61 4.27
CA TRP A 2 -5.87 20.35 5.05
C TRP A 2 -5.54 20.71 6.51
N CYS A 3 -6.59 20.90 7.32
CA CYS A 3 -6.72 20.59 8.75
C CYS A 3 -7.95 21.37 9.27
N VAL A 4 -9.07 20.66 9.45
CA VAL A 4 -10.22 21.13 10.22
C VAL A 4 -9.83 21.09 11.70
N PRO A 5 -10.14 22.11 12.51
CA PRO A 5 -9.71 22.16 13.90
C PRO A 5 -10.59 21.25 14.74
N ASN A 6 -10.02 20.33 15.53
CA ASN A 6 -10.65 19.98 16.80
C ASN A 6 -9.65 19.49 17.86
N LYS A 7 -9.66 20.25 18.97
CA LYS A 7 -8.97 20.10 20.27
C LYS A 7 -7.43 20.05 20.26
N LEU A 8 -6.85 21.23 20.48
CA LEU A 8 -5.53 21.36 21.08
C LEU A 8 -5.56 20.82 22.52
N MET A 9 -4.77 19.80 22.84
CA MET A 9 -4.34 19.56 24.22
C MET A 9 -2.96 20.17 24.40
N THR A 10 -2.86 21.19 25.25
CA THR A 10 -1.59 21.75 25.72
C THR A 10 -1.11 20.93 26.90
N LEU A 11 0.01 20.24 26.79
CA LEU A 11 0.70 19.71 27.96
C LEU A 11 2.19 19.57 27.67
N GLY A 12 3.02 20.15 28.54
CA GLY A 12 4.48 20.08 28.45
C GLY A 12 5.15 21.40 28.10
N ARG A 13 5.34 22.26 29.11
CA ARG A 13 6.21 23.44 29.03
C ARG A 13 7.66 22.97 29.20
N ASN A 14 8.39 22.73 28.11
CA ASN A 14 9.83 22.50 28.16
C ASN A 14 10.54 23.67 27.44
N ARG A 15 11.30 24.47 28.20
CA ARG A 15 12.14 25.59 27.68
C ARG A 15 11.41 26.66 26.85
N GLY A 16 10.19 27.04 27.25
CA GLY A 16 9.49 28.18 26.63
C GLY A 16 8.85 27.90 25.26
N ILE A 17 8.99 26.69 24.72
CA ILE A 17 8.30 26.25 23.50
C ILE A 17 7.06 25.46 23.93
N ILE A 18 5.87 25.94 23.56
CA ILE A 18 4.64 25.16 23.68
C ILE A 18 4.66 24.14 22.55
N VAL A 19 4.96 22.88 22.88
CA VAL A 19 4.81 21.78 21.92
C VAL A 19 3.34 21.38 21.91
N THR A 20 2.59 21.86 20.93
CA THR A 20 1.22 21.42 20.70
C THR A 20 1.25 20.09 19.94
N TYR A 21 0.75 19.02 20.55
CA TYR A 21 0.50 17.77 19.85
C TYR A 21 -0.98 17.68 19.48
N PHE A 22 -1.23 17.28 18.25
CA PHE A 22 -2.57 17.02 17.75
C PHE A 22 -2.88 15.54 18.00
N VAL A 23 -3.93 15.27 18.79
CA VAL A 23 -4.46 13.93 18.98
C VAL A 23 -5.71 13.81 18.12
N LEU A 24 -5.76 12.76 17.29
CA LEU A 24 -6.93 12.48 16.45
C LEU A 24 -8.17 12.31 17.33
N SER A 25 -9.32 12.83 16.89
CA SER A 25 -10.57 12.61 17.59
C SER A 25 -10.97 11.13 17.57
N SER A 26 -11.77 10.69 18.54
CA SER A 26 -12.28 9.30 18.56
C SER A 26 -13.04 8.92 17.28
N GLN A 27 -13.69 9.89 16.63
CA GLN A 27 -14.36 9.67 15.35
C GLN A 27 -13.37 9.42 14.20
N GLU A 28 -12.27 10.17 14.15
CA GLU A 28 -11.20 9.95 13.15
C GLU A 28 -10.47 8.63 13.39
N GLN A 29 -10.18 8.31 14.66
CA GLN A 29 -9.59 7.02 15.04
C GLN A 29 -10.50 5.84 14.66
N ALA A 30 -11.82 5.96 14.88
CA ALA A 30 -12.79 4.94 14.47
C ALA A 30 -12.87 4.76 12.95
N LYS A 31 -12.80 5.85 12.17
CA LYS A 31 -12.72 5.81 10.70
C LYS A 31 -11.45 5.10 10.24
N ILE A 32 -10.30 5.45 10.82
CA ILE A 32 -9.02 4.80 10.54
C ILE A 32 -9.07 3.31 10.87
N ALA A 33 -9.69 2.94 12.00
CA ALA A 33 -9.87 1.54 12.37
C ALA A 33 -10.72 0.76 11.37
N LYS A 34 -11.82 1.36 10.87
CA LYS A 34 -12.67 0.76 9.84
C LYS A 34 -11.90 0.56 8.54
N LEU A 35 -11.28 1.61 8.00
CA LEU A 35 -10.47 1.54 6.78
C LEU A 35 -9.30 0.56 6.94
N GLY A 36 -8.80 0.42 8.16
CA GLY A 36 -7.76 -0.55 8.51
C GLY A 36 -8.18 -2.01 8.42
N LEU A 37 -9.46 -2.33 8.65
CA LEU A 37 -9.99 -3.67 8.42
C LEU A 37 -10.05 -3.98 6.93
N GLU A 38 -10.50 -3.03 6.12
CA GLU A 38 -10.55 -3.16 4.66
C GLU A 38 -9.12 -3.35 4.09
N MET A 39 -8.14 -2.58 4.57
CA MET A 39 -6.74 -2.74 4.17
C MET A 39 -6.16 -4.11 4.55
N LYS A 40 -6.47 -4.60 5.76
CA LYS A 40 -6.06 -5.95 6.19
C LYS A 40 -6.66 -7.03 5.29
N LEU A 41 -7.92 -6.89 4.92
CA LEU A 41 -8.57 -7.84 4.02
C LEU A 41 -7.87 -7.85 2.64
N ILE A 42 -7.68 -6.68 2.04
CA ILE A 42 -7.05 -6.55 0.71
C ILE A 42 -5.62 -7.11 0.72
N THR A 43 -4.84 -6.82 1.76
CA THR A 43 -3.46 -7.36 1.89
C THR A 43 -3.48 -8.88 2.02
N THR A 44 -4.37 -9.46 2.84
CA THR A 44 -4.50 -10.92 2.97
C THR A 44 -4.96 -11.59 1.67
N GLU A 45 -5.89 -10.98 0.93
CA GLU A 45 -6.35 -11.49 -0.36
C GLU A 45 -5.22 -11.45 -1.40
N THR A 46 -4.43 -10.36 -1.40
CA THR A 46 -3.27 -10.21 -2.28
C THR A 46 -2.21 -11.27 -1.96
N ASP A 47 -1.89 -11.48 -0.68
CA ASP A 47 -0.90 -12.46 -0.26
C ASP A 47 -1.34 -13.89 -0.58
N ALA A 48 -2.59 -14.24 -0.26
CA ALA A 48 -3.16 -15.57 -0.54
C ALA A 48 -3.27 -15.86 -2.04
N GLU A 49 -3.58 -14.86 -2.86
CA GLU A 49 -3.54 -15.00 -4.30
C GLU A 49 -2.09 -15.19 -4.78
N ALA A 50 -1.16 -14.37 -4.30
CA ALA A 50 0.25 -14.42 -4.68
C ALA A 50 0.95 -15.74 -4.26
N ASP A 51 0.46 -16.43 -3.23
CA ASP A 51 0.96 -17.75 -2.80
C ASP A 51 0.55 -18.89 -3.73
N LYS A 52 -0.49 -18.71 -4.57
CA LYS A 52 -0.88 -19.71 -5.60
C LYS A 52 0.12 -19.78 -6.76
N TRP A 53 1.06 -18.85 -6.79
CA TRP A 53 2.04 -18.65 -7.85
C TRP A 53 3.43 -19.09 -7.37
N GLU A 54 3.72 -20.39 -7.48
CA GLU A 54 4.99 -21.00 -7.02
C GLU A 54 6.20 -20.71 -7.93
N GLU A 55 6.07 -19.87 -8.95
CA GLU A 55 7.18 -19.59 -9.87
C GLU A 55 8.18 -18.62 -9.23
N PRO A 56 9.41 -19.06 -8.90
CA PRO A 56 10.37 -18.29 -8.10
C PRO A 56 10.85 -16.99 -8.78
N ASP A 57 10.64 -16.85 -10.09
CA ASP A 57 11.06 -15.68 -10.89
C ASP A 57 9.90 -14.86 -11.45
N ASN A 58 8.67 -15.02 -10.92
CA ASN A 58 7.56 -14.18 -11.36
C ASN A 58 7.69 -12.75 -10.81
N ALA A 59 8.19 -11.85 -11.67
CA ALA A 59 8.40 -10.44 -11.34
C ALA A 59 7.11 -9.70 -10.96
N VAL A 60 5.94 -10.11 -11.47
CA VAL A 60 4.65 -9.49 -11.14
C VAL A 60 4.28 -9.83 -9.69
N VAL A 61 4.33 -11.11 -9.33
CA VAL A 61 4.00 -11.61 -7.99
C VAL A 61 4.92 -10.96 -6.94
N LYS A 62 6.22 -10.93 -7.20
CA LYS A 62 7.21 -10.30 -6.31
C LYS A 62 6.91 -8.81 -6.08
N ARG A 63 6.56 -8.09 -7.14
CA ARG A 63 6.23 -6.65 -7.05
C ARG A 63 4.91 -6.41 -6.32
N ALA A 64 3.89 -7.22 -6.59
CA ALA A 64 2.62 -7.14 -5.89
C ALA A 64 2.78 -7.36 -4.38
N LYS A 65 3.53 -8.39 -3.95
CA LYS A 65 3.86 -8.63 -2.54
C LYS A 65 4.61 -7.46 -1.91
N ASN A 66 5.60 -6.91 -2.62
CA ASN A 66 6.33 -5.74 -2.14
C ASN A 66 5.39 -4.54 -1.94
N MET A 67 4.54 -4.22 -2.92
CA MET A 67 3.60 -3.10 -2.80
C MET A 67 2.58 -3.31 -1.68
N SER A 68 2.05 -4.53 -1.53
CA SER A 68 1.15 -4.92 -0.41
C SER A 68 1.81 -4.62 0.95
N SER A 69 3.05 -5.07 1.13
CA SER A 69 3.83 -4.83 2.37
C SER A 69 4.10 -3.35 2.64
N MET A 70 4.42 -2.58 1.60
CA MET A 70 4.65 -1.13 1.71
C MET A 70 3.37 -0.38 2.09
N ALA A 71 2.25 -0.70 1.44
CA ALA A 71 0.94 -0.12 1.74
C ALA A 71 0.51 -0.43 3.18
N PHE A 72 0.73 -1.68 3.63
CA PHE A 72 0.44 -2.08 5.00
C PHE A 72 1.27 -1.29 6.02
N SER A 73 2.56 -1.08 5.75
CA SER A 73 3.44 -0.27 6.60
C SER A 73 2.98 1.19 6.70
N MET A 74 2.50 1.77 5.60
CA MET A 74 1.91 3.12 5.57
C MET A 74 0.58 3.18 6.34
N TYR A 75 -0.22 2.11 6.31
CA TYR A 75 -1.43 2.01 7.14
C TYR A 75 -1.09 1.93 8.63
N LEU A 76 -0.13 1.08 9.03
CA LEU A 76 0.30 0.97 10.44
C LEU A 76 0.76 2.32 10.99
N PHE A 77 1.42 3.14 10.17
CA PHE A 77 1.79 4.52 10.55
C PHE A 77 0.57 5.36 10.98
N THR A 78 -0.58 5.22 10.33
CA THR A 78 -1.81 5.97 10.69
C THR A 78 -2.35 5.62 12.08
N ARG A 79 -1.90 4.50 12.65
CA ARG A 79 -2.21 4.03 14.01
C ARG A 79 -1.08 4.27 15.01
N GLY A 80 0.04 4.82 14.56
CA GLY A 80 1.26 4.93 15.37
C GLY A 80 1.96 3.58 15.61
N GLU A 81 1.70 2.58 14.76
CA GLU A 81 2.31 1.25 14.82
C GLU A 81 3.32 1.04 13.66
N GLY A 82 4.10 -0.03 13.73
CA GLY A 82 4.98 -0.45 12.63
C GLY A 82 6.32 0.28 12.54
N PRO A 83 7.04 0.15 11.40
CA PRO A 83 8.42 0.60 11.26
C PRO A 83 8.57 2.10 10.96
N LEU A 84 7.51 2.75 10.46
CA LEU A 84 7.52 4.17 10.11
C LEU A 84 7.21 4.99 11.37
N ARG A 85 8.13 5.88 11.76
CA ARG A 85 8.01 6.67 13.00
C ARG A 85 7.81 8.16 12.76
N THR A 86 8.18 8.66 11.60
CA THR A 86 8.12 10.08 11.25
C THR A 86 7.42 10.28 9.92
N THR A 87 6.82 11.44 9.73
CA THR A 87 6.21 11.82 8.45
C THR A 87 7.24 11.82 7.31
N GLN A 88 8.50 12.12 7.61
CA GLN A 88 9.58 12.00 6.63
C GLN A 88 9.74 10.55 6.15
N HIS A 89 9.75 9.57 7.07
CA HIS A 89 9.81 8.16 6.68
C HIS A 89 8.58 7.74 5.86
N LEU A 90 7.38 8.28 6.18
CA LEU A 90 6.17 8.04 5.39
C LEU A 90 6.31 8.54 3.95
N PHE A 91 6.85 9.74 3.73
CA PHE A 91 7.05 10.28 2.38
C PHE A 91 8.09 9.49 1.58
N VAL A 92 9.19 9.09 2.23
CA VAL A 92 10.18 8.21 1.60
C VAL A 92 9.54 6.87 1.22
N GLN A 93 8.72 6.29 2.11
CA GLN A 93 7.99 5.07 1.81
C GLN A 93 7.03 5.23 0.63
N ALA A 94 6.29 6.34 0.57
CA ALA A 94 5.38 6.65 -0.52
C ALA A 94 6.11 6.79 -1.86
N HIS A 95 7.32 7.36 -1.85
CA HIS A 95 8.17 7.42 -3.04
C HIS A 95 8.56 6.02 -3.51
N PHE A 96 9.02 5.14 -2.61
CA PHE A 96 9.33 3.76 -2.98
C PHE A 96 8.11 2.97 -3.46
N PHE A 97 6.95 3.21 -2.84
CA PHE A 97 5.68 2.62 -3.27
C PHE A 97 5.34 3.02 -4.72
N ALA A 98 5.44 4.30 -5.06
CA ALA A 98 5.20 4.78 -6.42
C ALA A 98 6.21 4.21 -7.44
N GLN A 99 7.48 4.08 -7.03
CA GLN A 99 8.51 3.46 -7.87
C GLN A 99 8.23 1.98 -8.13
N GLU A 100 7.82 1.20 -7.14
CA GLU A 100 7.43 -0.21 -7.35
C GLU A 100 6.18 -0.33 -8.24
N GLY A 101 5.20 0.56 -8.08
CA GLY A 101 4.03 0.62 -8.95
C GLY A 101 4.40 0.87 -10.42
N SER A 102 5.35 1.77 -10.67
CA SER A 102 5.85 2.04 -12.02
C SER A 102 6.51 0.82 -12.66
N LYS A 103 7.32 0.08 -11.88
CA LYS A 103 7.98 -1.14 -12.36
C LYS A 103 6.96 -2.27 -12.60
N LEU A 104 5.96 -2.39 -11.75
CA LEU A 104 4.87 -3.35 -11.92
C LEU A 104 4.08 -3.05 -13.18
N TYR A 105 3.67 -1.80 -13.38
CA TYR A 105 3.01 -1.36 -14.60
C TYR A 105 3.81 -1.70 -15.86
N SER A 106 5.12 -1.40 -15.88
CA SER A 106 5.99 -1.76 -17.01
C SER A 106 6.04 -3.27 -17.28
N THR A 107 6.12 -4.08 -16.22
CA THR A 107 6.09 -5.55 -16.32
C THR A 107 4.77 -6.05 -16.92
N ILE A 108 3.66 -5.45 -16.47
CA ILE A 108 2.30 -5.73 -16.96
C ILE A 108 2.16 -5.38 -18.45
N GLN A 109 2.65 -4.22 -18.85
CA GLN A 109 2.61 -3.76 -20.25
C GLN A 109 3.40 -4.70 -21.17
N HIS A 110 4.61 -5.11 -20.76
CA HIS A 110 5.41 -6.06 -21.54
C HIS A 110 4.71 -7.41 -21.70
N PHE A 111 4.07 -7.91 -20.64
CA PHE A 111 3.28 -9.14 -20.72
C PHE A 111 2.11 -8.98 -21.70
N ALA A 112 1.32 -7.90 -21.58
CA ALA A 112 0.18 -7.64 -22.45
C ALA A 112 0.58 -7.54 -23.93
N GLN A 113 1.71 -6.88 -24.24
CA GLN A 113 2.24 -6.82 -25.60
C GLN A 113 2.58 -8.20 -26.16
N ARG A 114 3.20 -9.09 -25.37
CA ARG A 114 3.49 -10.46 -25.78
C ARG A 114 2.22 -11.24 -26.10
N VAL A 115 1.19 -11.15 -25.26
CA VAL A 115 -0.10 -11.81 -25.50
C VAL A 115 -0.75 -11.32 -26.79
N SER A 116 -0.72 -10.00 -27.05
CA SER A 116 -1.28 -9.40 -28.26
C SER A 116 -0.54 -9.75 -29.55
N LEU A 117 0.79 -9.93 -29.49
CA LEU A 117 1.63 -10.20 -30.67
C LEU A 117 1.69 -11.68 -31.07
N PHE A 118 1.62 -12.60 -30.10
CA PHE A 118 1.79 -14.04 -30.35
C PHE A 118 0.48 -14.83 -30.31
N GLY A 119 -0.67 -14.15 -30.15
CA GLY A 119 -1.96 -14.79 -29.90
C GLY A 119 -1.97 -15.59 -28.59
N PRO A 120 -3.10 -16.26 -28.25
CA PRO A 120 -3.14 -17.16 -27.11
C PRO A 120 -2.34 -18.44 -27.44
N GLY A 121 -1.01 -18.33 -27.47
CA GLY A 121 -0.13 -19.48 -27.28
C GLY A 121 -0.33 -20.05 -25.86
N PRO A 122 0.57 -20.90 -25.33
CA PRO A 122 0.46 -21.40 -23.96
C PRO A 122 0.80 -20.29 -22.92
N VAL A 123 0.20 -19.10 -23.06
CA VAL A 123 -0.01 -18.17 -21.97
C VAL A 123 -0.93 -18.89 -21.00
N ARG A 124 -0.42 -19.24 -19.82
CA ARG A 124 -1.22 -19.97 -18.84
C ARG A 124 -2.43 -19.11 -18.53
N ARG A 125 -3.64 -19.66 -18.74
CA ARG A 125 -4.94 -19.02 -18.48
C ARG A 125 -5.00 -18.29 -17.13
N ASN A 126 -4.21 -18.79 -16.19
CA ASN A 126 -4.04 -18.30 -14.85
C ASN A 126 -3.34 -16.92 -14.81
N GLU A 127 -2.30 -16.65 -15.63
CA GLU A 127 -1.50 -15.41 -15.51
C GLU A 127 -2.35 -14.19 -15.87
N ILE A 128 -3.26 -14.37 -16.83
CA ILE A 128 -4.23 -13.36 -17.24
C ILE A 128 -5.19 -13.02 -16.08
N SER A 129 -5.60 -13.99 -15.26
CA SER A 129 -6.49 -13.74 -14.11
C SER A 129 -5.81 -13.01 -12.97
N PHE A 130 -4.53 -13.32 -12.69
CA PHE A 130 -3.74 -12.59 -11.69
C PHE A 130 -3.53 -11.13 -12.09
N MET A 131 -3.27 -10.90 -13.38
CA MET A 131 -3.02 -9.57 -13.94
C MET A 131 -4.29 -8.71 -14.00
N ALA A 132 -5.45 -9.33 -14.30
CA ALA A 132 -6.75 -8.68 -14.22
C ALA A 132 -7.09 -8.23 -12.78
N ARG A 133 -6.78 -9.05 -11.77
CA ARG A 133 -6.95 -8.68 -10.35
C ARG A 133 -5.93 -7.66 -9.87
N CYS A 134 -4.67 -7.76 -10.30
CA CYS A 134 -3.67 -6.71 -10.03
C CYS A 134 -4.13 -5.34 -10.56
N LYS A 135 -4.85 -5.31 -11.69
CA LYS A 135 -5.42 -4.07 -12.23
C LYS A 135 -6.54 -3.49 -11.35
N GLU A 136 -7.39 -4.31 -10.74
CA GLU A 136 -8.45 -3.87 -9.82
C GLU A 136 -7.94 -3.45 -8.43
N VAL A 137 -6.80 -3.98 -7.99
CA VAL A 137 -6.24 -3.72 -6.66
C VAL A 137 -5.29 -2.51 -6.65
N LEU A 138 -4.68 -2.16 -7.79
CA LEU A 138 -3.64 -1.14 -7.89
C LEU A 138 -4.05 0.16 -8.64
N LEU A 139 -5.23 0.20 -9.26
CA LEU A 139 -5.81 1.37 -9.94
C LEU A 139 -7.23 1.61 -9.47
#